data_AF-A0A1X9T2B8-F1
#
_entry.id   AF-A0A1X9T2B8-F1
#
_cell.length_a   1.000
_cell.length_b   1.000
_cell.length_c   1.000
_cell.angle_alpha   90.00
_cell.angle_beta   90.00
_cell.angle_gamma   90.00
#
_symmetry.space_group_name_H-M   'P 1'
#
loop_
_entity.id
_entity.type
_entity.pdbx_description
1 polymer ?
#
loop_
_entity_poly.entity_id
_entity_poly.type
_entity_poly.pdbx_seq_one_letter_code
_entity_poly.pdbx_strand_id
1 'polypeptide(L)' 'MVGCSSKEIVTQVEIRYVTIPKPYFKLKQIDTNRSIITDVDVSEFMLDLYRGYNECKINLQAIEKLNNKGGE' A
#
# COMPACT_ATOMS: atom_id res chain seq x y z
N MET A 1 -43.24 -23.26 30.29
CA MET A 1 -42.90 -22.16 29.36
C MET A 1 -41.39 -22.20 29.16
N VAL A 2 -40.94 -22.60 27.96
CA VAL A 2 -39.51 -22.70 27.63
C VAL A 2 -39.05 -21.31 27.16
N GLY A 3 -38.25 -20.63 27.97
CA GLY A 3 -37.67 -19.35 27.61
C GLY A 3 -36.52 -19.55 26.63
N CYS A 4 -36.72 -19.17 25.37
CA CYS A 4 -35.62 -19.01 24.43
C CYS A 4 -34.77 -17.80 24.86
N SER A 5 -33.59 -18.08 25.43
CA SER A 5 -32.55 -17.07 25.61
C SER A 5 -31.83 -16.89 24.28
N SER A 6 -32.22 -15.87 23.53
CA SER A 6 -31.51 -15.43 22.33
C SER A 6 -30.14 -14.90 22.74
N LYS A 7 -29.09 -15.70 22.52
CA LYS A 7 -27.71 -15.24 22.67
C LYS A 7 -27.37 -14.38 21.46
N GLU A 8 -27.42 -13.06 21.62
CA GLU A 8 -26.90 -12.13 20.63
C GLU A 8 -25.38 -12.33 20.52
N ILE A 9 -24.92 -12.77 19.34
CA ILE A 9 -23.50 -12.84 19.03
C ILE A 9 -23.09 -11.43 18.63
N VAL A 10 -22.61 -10.65 19.59
CA VAL A 10 -22.01 -9.34 19.33
C VAL A 10 -20.61 -9.57 18.77
N THR A 11 -20.46 -9.51 17.44
CA THR A 11 -19.15 -9.46 16.80
C THR A 11 -18.51 -8.11 17.08
N GLN A 12 -17.52 -8.08 17.97
CA GLN A 12 -16.68 -6.90 18.15
C GLN A 12 -15.85 -6.67 16.88
N VAL A 13 -16.04 -5.50 16.25
CA VAL A 13 -15.22 -5.05 15.13
C VAL A 13 -14.01 -4.30 15.69
N GLU A 14 -12.83 -4.89 15.55
CA GLU A 14 -11.58 -4.26 15.97
C GLU A 14 -11.01 -3.41 14.82
N ILE A 15 -10.97 -2.09 14.98
CA ILE A 15 -10.36 -1.18 14.00
C ILE A 15 -8.86 -1.11 14.28
N ARG A 16 -8.04 -1.69 13.38
CA ARG A 16 -6.58 -1.58 13.45
C ARG A 16 -6.07 -0.43 12.59
N TYR A 17 -5.42 0.54 13.22
CA TYR A 17 -4.74 1.63 12.52
C TYR A 17 -3.33 1.17 12.11
N VAL A 18 -3.16 0.84 10.84
CA VAL A 18 -1.86 0.46 10.29
C VAL A 18 -1.09 1.73 9.93
N THR A 19 -0.01 2.03 10.65
CA THR A 19 0.86 3.17 10.34
C THR A 19 1.95 2.72 9.39
N ILE A 20 1.94 3.21 8.15
CA ILE A 20 3.04 2.97 7.19
C ILE A 20 4.27 3.77 7.64
N PRO A 21 5.43 3.14 7.89
CA PRO A 21 6.64 3.88 8.25
C PRO A 21 7.04 4.88 7.15
N LYS A 22 7.49 6.08 7.56
CA LYS A 22 7.87 7.19 6.66
C LYS A 22 8.78 6.78 5.47
N PRO A 23 9.76 5.87 5.60
CA PRO A 23 10.58 5.43 4.47
C PRO A 23 9.76 4.80 3.33
N TYR A 24 8.67 4.10 3.65
CA TYR A 24 7.80 3.44 2.68
C TYR A 24 6.70 4.38 2.14
N PHE A 25 6.58 5.58 2.70
CA PHE A 25 5.59 6.58 2.28
C PHE A 25 6.10 7.49 1.16
N LYS A 26 7.42 7.49 0.89
CA LYS A 26 8.00 8.29 -0.19
C LYS A 26 7.88 7.53 -1.51
N LEU A 27 6.86 7.88 -2.27
CA LEU A 27 6.75 7.47 -3.67
C LEU A 27 7.46 8.51 -4.54
N LYS A 28 8.24 8.05 -5.51
CA LYS A 28 8.77 8.93 -6.55
C LYS A 28 7.60 9.56 -7.30
N GLN A 29 7.49 10.88 -7.25
CA GLN A 29 6.51 11.60 -8.07
C GLN A 29 7.02 11.63 -9.50
N ILE A 30 6.19 11.14 -10.43
CA ILE A 30 6.46 11.18 -11.86
C ILE A 30 5.68 12.36 -12.41
N ASP A 31 6.38 13.26 -13.09
CA ASP A 31 5.74 14.40 -13.73
C ASP A 31 4.92 13.94 -14.95
N THR A 32 3.61 13.87 -14.76
CA THR A 32 2.66 13.48 -15.81
C THR A 32 2.39 14.61 -16.81
N ASN A 33 2.79 15.84 -16.49
CA ASN A 33 2.64 17.00 -17.37
C ASN A 33 3.87 17.24 -18.24
N ARG A 34 4.88 16.37 -18.13
CA ARG A 34 6.06 16.35 -18.97
C ARG A 34 5.67 16.38 -20.45
N SER A 35 6.23 17.34 -21.19
CA SER A 35 6.13 17.35 -22.65
C SER A 35 7.07 16.29 -23.23
N ILE A 36 6.53 15.44 -24.10
CA ILE A 36 7.29 14.40 -24.82
C ILE A 36 7.44 14.86 -26.26
N ILE A 37 8.67 15.17 -26.67
CA ILE A 37 8.96 15.77 -27.99
C ILE A 37 9.82 14.81 -28.83
N THR A 38 10.67 14.02 -28.18
CA THR A 38 11.63 13.11 -28.81
C THR A 38 11.50 11.68 -28.30
N ASP A 39 12.06 10.72 -29.05
CA ASP A 39 12.13 9.32 -28.63
C ASP A 39 12.96 9.12 -27.34
N VAL A 40 13.89 10.03 -27.08
CA VAL A 40 14.66 10.05 -25.82
C VAL A 40 13.75 10.41 -24.66
N ASP A 41 12.86 11.39 -24.81
CA ASP A 41 11.89 11.77 -23.78
C ASP A 41 10.96 10.61 -23.42
N VAL A 42 10.50 9.85 -24.43
CA VAL A 42 9.69 8.64 -24.24
C VAL A 42 10.48 7.61 -23.43
N SER A 43 11.73 7.36 -23.82
CA SER A 43 12.59 6.36 -23.17
C SER A 43 12.86 6.71 -21.71
N GLU A 44 13.14 7.98 -21.43
CA GLU A 44 13.34 8.48 -20.06
C GLU A 44 12.07 8.39 -19.23
N PHE A 45 10.92 8.77 -19.79
CA PHE A 45 9.64 8.67 -19.10
C PHE A 45 9.30 7.20 -18.73
N MET A 46 9.53 6.27 -19.65
CA MET A 46 9.34 4.84 -19.40
C MET A 46 10.29 4.29 -18.32
N LEU A 47 11.55 4.76 -18.29
CA LEU A 47 12.50 4.41 -17.24
C LEU A 47 12.05 4.93 -15.87
N ASP A 48 11.50 6.15 -15.81
CA ASP A 48 10.98 6.71 -14.57
C ASP A 48 9.76 5.93 -14.04
N LEU A 49 8.84 5.55 -14.94
CA LEU A 49 7.71 4.68 -14.61
C LEU A 49 8.18 3.33 -14.05
N TYR A 50 9.12 2.68 -14.73
CA TYR A 50 9.64 1.38 -14.30
C TYR A 50 10.31 1.46 -12.92
N ARG A 51 11.14 2.49 -12.70
CA ARG A 51 11.80 2.72 -11.41
C ARG A 51 10.78 2.97 -10.30
N GLY A 52 9.80 3.84 -10.53
CA GLY A 52 8.74 4.14 -9.56
C GLY A 52 7.92 2.90 -9.19
N TYR A 53 7.53 2.09 -10.18
CA TYR A 53 6.85 0.81 -9.92
C TYR A 53 7.68 -0.13 -9.03
N ASN A 54 8.98 -0.26 -9.31
CA ASN A 54 9.84 -1.19 -8.59
C ASN A 54 10.05 -0.74 -7.13
N GLU A 55 10.19 0.57 -6.89
CA GLU A 55 10.24 1.15 -5.54
C GLU A 55 8.93 0.89 -4.76
N CYS A 56 7.77 1.10 -5.39
CA CYS A 56 6.47 0.76 -4.80
C CYS A 56 6.41 -0.71 -4.38
N LYS A 57 6.86 -1.63 -5.25
CA LYS A 57 6.87 -3.06 -4.98
C LYS A 57 7.74 -3.40 -3.78
N ILE A 58 8.95 -2.85 -3.68
CA ILE A 58 9.86 -3.07 -2.55
C ILE A 58 9.23 -2.56 -1.25
N ASN A 59 8.61 -1.36 -1.29
CA ASN A 59 7.96 -0.78 -0.13
C ASN A 59 6.79 -1.64 0.36
N LEU A 60 5.96 -2.15 -0.55
CA LEU A 60 4.85 -3.05 -0.21
C LEU A 60 5.34 -4.36 0.43
N GLN A 61 6.40 -4.96 -0.11
CA GLN A 61 7.00 -6.18 0.46
C GLN A 61 7.55 -5.93 1.87
N ALA A 62 8.09 -4.75 2.13
CA ALA A 62 8.61 -4.40 3.45
C ALA A 62 7.47 -4.16 4.46
N ILE A 63 6.38 -3.52 4.04
CA ILE A 63 5.16 -3.36 4.85
C ILE A 63 4.55 -4.73 5.17
N GLU A 64 4.44 -5.62 4.18
CA GLU A 64 3.95 -6.99 4.37
C GLU A 64 4.78 -7.75 5.42
N LYS A 65 6.11 -7.68 5.34
CA LYS A 65 7.01 -8.28 6.34
C LYS A 65 6.81 -7.70 7.75
N LEU A 66 6.55 -6.40 7.88
CA LEU A 66 6.27 -5.77 9.17
C LEU A 66 4.94 -6.26 9.76
N ASN A 67 3.90 -6.32 8.93
CA ASN A 67 2.59 -6.80 9.35
C ASN A 67 2.62 -8.27 9.78
N ASN A 68 3.37 -9.11 9.08
CA ASN A 68 3.53 -10.53 9.43
C ASN A 68 4.37 -10.76 10.69
N LYS A 69 5.30 -9.84 11.02
CA LYS A 69 6.12 -9.92 12.25
C LYS A 69 5.44 -9.37 13.50
N GLY A 70 4.44 -8.49 13.35
CA GLY A 70 3.66 -7.94 14.47
C GLY A 70 2.47 -8.81 14.90
N GLY A 71 2.40 -10.05 14.41
CA GLY A 71 1.33 -11.02 14.69
C GLY A 71 1.69 -12.15 15.66
N GLU A 72 2.85 -12.06 16.33
CA GLU A 72 3.27 -12.95 17.43
C GLU A 72 3.11 -12.25 18.79
#